data_AF-I0K843-F1
#
_entry.id   AF-I0K843-F1
#
_cell.length_a   1.000
_cell.length_b   1.000
_cell.length_c   1.000
_cell.angle_alpha   90.00
_cell.angle_beta   90.00
_cell.angle_gamma   90.00
#
_symmetry.space_group_name_H-M   'P 1'
#
loop_
_entity.id
_entity.type
_entity.pdbx_description
1 polymer ?
#
loop_
_entity_poly.entity_id
_entity_poly.type
_entity_poly.pdbx_seq_one_letter_code
_entity_poly.pdbx_strand_id
1 'polypeptide(L)'
;MKNLRLIGSFLFALVMVASAVFPADVQAMVPVSLHDFMFSADPIVCGAAGAVFTGISRKVRGVANIGGITKMVLFADTDLTTDWPLQKDITAGVLSTPPPVAAGVVGAVLTFDTNTGRAKSARKGDLGYQTVDVDGEGKFAGYEAAQIDALDKTLNSGGVAIIYYKNGDRSVYGTKLEPLTFEDASDTGAKGDDKLQLDFKFKGSGYAFHPPLLGPTVVVPLPA
;
A
#
# COMPACT_ATOMS: atom_id res chain seq x y z
N MET A 1 29.57 -48.01 15.58
CA MET A 1 28.58 -47.21 14.81
C MET A 1 28.09 -47.87 13.52
N LYS A 2 28.94 -48.50 12.69
CA LYS A 2 28.49 -49.23 11.48
C LYS A 2 27.45 -50.33 11.77
N ASN A 3 27.65 -51.11 12.83
CA ASN A 3 26.75 -52.21 13.18
C ASN A 3 25.37 -51.73 13.66
N LEU A 4 25.32 -50.57 14.33
CA LEU A 4 24.07 -49.96 14.78
C LEU A 4 23.23 -49.46 13.59
N ARG A 5 23.89 -48.91 12.56
CA ARG A 5 23.23 -48.50 11.31
C ARG A 5 22.70 -49.71 10.53
N LEU A 6 23.47 -50.80 10.48
CA LEU A 6 23.04 -52.02 9.77
C LEU A 6 21.83 -52.66 10.45
N ILE A 7 21.83 -52.74 11.79
CA ILE A 7 20.72 -53.25 12.59
C ILE A 7 19.49 -52.35 12.42
N GLY A 8 19.65 -51.03 12.46
CA GLY A 8 18.57 -50.07 12.26
C GLY A 8 17.93 -50.18 10.87
N SER A 9 18.73 -50.26 9.81
CA SER A 9 18.23 -50.43 8.44
C SER A 9 17.51 -51.77 8.25
N PHE A 10 18.00 -52.83 8.89
CA PHE A 10 17.38 -54.16 8.79
C PHE A 10 16.04 -54.21 9.53
N LEU A 11 15.96 -53.62 10.73
CA LEU A 11 14.71 -53.46 11.48
C LEU A 11 13.69 -52.63 10.69
N PHE A 12 14.13 -51.52 10.09
CA PHE A 12 13.25 -50.68 9.27
C PHE A 12 12.72 -51.44 8.04
N ALA A 13 13.57 -52.18 7.35
CA ALA A 13 13.14 -53.01 6.21
C ALA A 13 12.14 -54.09 6.65
N LEU A 14 12.35 -54.72 7.80
CA LEU A 14 11.44 -55.73 8.34
C LEU A 14 10.06 -55.14 8.68
N VAL A 15 10.02 -53.93 9.24
CA VAL A 15 8.77 -53.20 9.51
C VAL A 15 8.04 -52.85 8.22
N MET A 16 8.75 -52.41 7.17
CA MET A 16 8.15 -52.12 5.88
C MET A 16 7.57 -53.38 5.22
N VAL A 17 8.26 -54.52 5.31
CA VAL A 17 7.75 -55.81 4.80
C VAL A 17 6.53 -56.27 5.62
N ALA A 18 6.58 -56.20 6.95
CA ALA A 18 5.44 -56.55 7.80
C ALA A 18 4.20 -55.69 7.50
N SER A 19 4.40 -54.39 7.26
CA SER A 19 3.33 -53.45 6.90
C SER A 19 2.67 -53.77 5.56
N ALA A 20 3.41 -54.37 4.63
CA ALA A 20 2.89 -54.76 3.32
C ALA A 20 2.12 -56.10 3.35
N VAL A 21 2.53 -57.04 4.21
CA VAL A 21 1.98 -58.40 4.26
C VAL A 21 0.82 -58.51 5.25
N PHE A 22 0.88 -57.80 6.39
CA PHE A 22 -0.12 -57.85 7.47
C PHE A 22 -0.56 -56.44 7.90
N PRO A 23 -1.21 -55.67 7.01
CA PRO A 23 -1.49 -54.25 7.25
C PRO A 23 -2.40 -54.01 8.46
N ALA A 24 -3.42 -54.86 8.68
CA ALA A 24 -4.36 -54.69 9.78
C ALA A 24 -3.71 -54.86 11.17
N ASP A 25 -2.78 -55.82 11.30
CA ASP A 25 -2.11 -56.12 12.57
C ASP A 25 -1.05 -55.06 12.92
N VAL A 26 -0.36 -54.53 11.92
CA VAL A 26 0.61 -53.44 12.11
C VAL A 26 -0.10 -52.13 12.43
N GLN A 27 -1.22 -51.83 11.78
CA GLN A 27 -2.04 -50.65 12.06
C GLN A 27 -2.59 -50.63 13.50
N ALA A 28 -2.87 -51.80 14.08
CA ALA A 28 -3.31 -51.90 15.47
C ALA A 28 -2.19 -51.61 16.50
N MET A 29 -0.92 -51.75 16.11
CA MET A 29 0.24 -51.55 16.99
C MET A 29 0.89 -50.16 16.88
N VAL A 30 0.65 -49.43 15.79
CA VAL A 30 1.25 -48.10 15.56
C VAL A 30 0.32 -47.01 16.12
N PRO A 31 0.82 -46.09 16.98
CA PRO A 31 0.03 -44.96 17.43
C PRO A 31 -0.54 -44.17 16.24
N VAL A 32 -1.82 -43.81 16.31
CA VAL A 32 -2.55 -43.12 15.21
C VAL A 32 -1.80 -41.87 14.73
N SER A 33 -1.13 -41.15 15.63
CA SER A 33 -0.33 -39.96 15.30
C SER A 33 0.89 -40.25 14.41
N LEU A 34 1.49 -41.43 14.53
CA LEU A 34 2.62 -41.85 13.70
C LEU A 34 2.14 -42.40 12.35
N HIS A 35 0.99 -43.05 12.36
CA HIS A 35 0.34 -43.54 11.14
C HIS A 35 -0.03 -42.38 10.21
N ASP A 36 -0.67 -41.32 10.73
CA ASP A 36 -1.01 -40.13 9.94
C ASP A 36 0.23 -39.40 9.42
N PHE A 37 1.33 -39.38 10.18
CA PHE A 37 2.57 -38.78 9.72
C PHE A 37 3.26 -39.58 8.59
N MET A 38 3.25 -40.91 8.66
CA MET A 38 3.96 -41.76 7.72
C MET A 38 3.15 -42.14 6.48
N PHE A 39 1.82 -42.16 6.57
CA PHE A 39 0.94 -42.73 5.55
C PHE A 39 -0.21 -41.82 5.12
N SER A 40 -0.30 -40.58 5.62
CA SER A 40 -1.29 -39.64 5.06
C SER A 40 -0.94 -39.34 3.60
N ALA A 41 -1.98 -39.36 2.76
CA ALA A 41 -1.89 -38.91 1.38
C ALA A 41 -1.83 -37.37 1.27
N ASP A 42 -1.99 -36.68 2.39
CA ASP A 42 -1.95 -35.24 2.47
C ASP A 42 -0.50 -34.76 2.45
N PRO A 43 -0.11 -33.87 1.52
CA PRO A 43 1.24 -33.32 1.51
C PRO A 43 1.49 -32.61 2.84
N ILE A 44 2.55 -33.04 3.54
CA ILE A 44 3.07 -32.34 4.72
C ILE A 44 3.55 -30.97 4.24
N VAL A 45 2.69 -29.96 4.34
CA VAL A 45 3.05 -28.56 4.11
C VAL A 45 3.83 -28.11 5.34
N CYS A 46 5.14 -28.37 5.33
CA CYS A 46 6.05 -27.65 6.21
C CYS A 46 5.94 -26.17 5.85
N GLY A 47 5.25 -25.39 6.69
CA GLY A 47 5.02 -23.96 6.52
C GLY A 47 6.32 -23.16 6.55
N ALA A 48 7.08 -23.20 5.46
CA ALA A 48 8.02 -22.14 5.15
C ALA A 48 7.18 -20.95 4.70
N ALA A 49 7.02 -19.96 5.56
CA ALA A 49 6.55 -18.62 5.20
C ALA A 49 7.60 -17.98 4.28
N GLY A 50 7.70 -18.48 3.05
CA GLY A 50 8.52 -17.90 1.99
C GLY A 50 7.81 -16.68 1.44
N ALA A 51 8.52 -15.56 1.34
CA ALA A 51 8.04 -14.42 0.57
C ALA A 51 7.80 -14.88 -0.89
N VAL A 52 6.54 -14.88 -1.34
CA VAL A 52 6.21 -15.17 -2.73
C VAL A 52 6.53 -13.91 -3.54
N PHE A 53 7.70 -13.90 -4.18
CA PHE A 53 8.05 -12.83 -5.12
C PHE A 53 7.20 -12.99 -6.39
N THR A 54 6.16 -12.18 -6.51
CA THR A 54 5.41 -12.07 -7.77
C THR A 54 6.22 -11.28 -8.79
N GLY A 55 6.27 -11.74 -10.05
CA GLY A 55 6.98 -11.04 -11.11
C GLY A 55 6.41 -9.64 -11.36
N ILE A 56 7.22 -8.60 -11.20
CA ILE A 56 6.89 -7.24 -11.64
C ILE A 56 7.12 -7.18 -13.15
N SER A 57 6.05 -7.02 -13.92
CA SER A 57 6.14 -6.91 -15.39
C SER A 57 6.01 -5.47 -15.84
N ARG A 58 6.69 -5.13 -16.94
CA ARG A 58 6.51 -3.85 -17.62
C ARG A 58 5.09 -3.77 -18.19
N LYS A 59 4.51 -2.56 -18.21
CA LYS A 59 3.31 -2.30 -19.01
C LYS A 59 3.58 -2.62 -20.49
N VAL A 60 2.55 -3.06 -21.19
CA VAL A 60 2.62 -3.42 -22.62
C VAL A 60 3.24 -2.27 -23.43
N ARG A 61 4.26 -2.60 -24.25
CA ARG A 61 4.92 -1.63 -25.13
C ARG A 61 3.93 -1.16 -26.20
N GLY A 62 3.92 0.14 -26.50
CA GLY A 62 3.05 0.73 -27.54
C GLY A 62 1.75 1.35 -27.02
N VAL A 63 1.47 1.28 -25.71
CA VAL A 63 0.37 2.01 -25.08
C VAL A 63 0.91 3.31 -24.46
N ALA A 64 0.23 4.44 -24.70
CA ALA A 64 0.61 5.71 -24.10
C ALA A 64 0.54 5.63 -22.57
N ASN A 65 1.62 6.03 -21.89
CA ASN A 65 1.67 6.15 -20.43
C ASN A 65 1.58 7.62 -20.06
N ILE A 66 0.35 8.15 -20.04
CA ILE A 66 0.09 9.55 -19.73
C ILE A 66 0.30 9.74 -18.23
N GLY A 67 1.43 10.37 -17.87
CA GLY A 67 1.70 10.82 -16.52
C GLY A 67 1.07 12.19 -16.24
N GLY A 68 1.17 12.62 -14.98
CA GLY A 68 0.75 13.95 -14.53
C GLY A 68 -0.58 13.96 -13.79
N ILE A 69 -0.71 14.98 -12.95
CA ILE A 69 -1.84 15.19 -12.06
C ILE A 69 -2.80 16.21 -12.69
N THR A 70 -4.10 16.02 -12.50
CA THR A 70 -5.16 16.95 -12.93
C THR A 70 -5.67 17.77 -11.75
N LYS A 71 -5.93 17.08 -10.62
CA LYS A 71 -6.38 17.70 -9.37
C LYS A 71 -5.95 16.86 -8.18
N MET A 72 -5.96 17.49 -7.02
CA MET A 72 -5.76 16.87 -5.72
C MET A 72 -6.95 17.21 -4.82
N VAL A 73 -7.37 16.26 -4.01
CA VAL A 73 -8.46 16.41 -3.06
C VAL A 73 -7.90 16.15 -1.68
N LEU A 74 -8.01 17.11 -0.78
CA LEU A 74 -7.50 17.02 0.59
C LEU A 74 -8.63 16.78 1.58
N PHE A 75 -8.37 15.93 2.57
CA PHE A 75 -9.18 15.76 3.77
C PHE A 75 -8.29 15.95 4.98
N ALA A 76 -8.71 16.77 5.94
CA ALA A 76 -8.00 16.89 7.21
C ALA A 76 -8.15 15.60 8.02
N ASP A 77 -7.17 15.29 8.86
CA ASP A 77 -7.25 14.18 9.83
C ASP A 77 -8.52 14.28 10.70
N THR A 78 -8.83 15.49 11.17
CA THR A 78 -10.02 15.78 12.00
C THR A 78 -11.34 15.50 11.29
N ASP A 79 -11.36 15.52 9.97
CA ASP A 79 -12.56 15.30 9.17
C ASP A 79 -12.86 13.81 8.95
N LEU A 80 -11.87 12.94 9.18
CA LEU A 80 -12.00 11.49 9.06
C LEU A 80 -12.52 10.93 10.38
N THR A 81 -13.59 10.15 10.34
CA THR A 81 -14.20 9.55 11.53
C THR A 81 -13.43 8.33 12.05
N THR A 82 -12.75 7.61 11.17
CA THR A 82 -11.96 6.42 11.49
C THR A 82 -10.64 6.42 10.72
N ASP A 83 -9.70 5.57 11.16
CA ASP A 83 -8.41 5.42 10.49
C ASP A 83 -8.58 4.98 9.03
N TRP A 84 -7.91 5.70 8.12
CA TRP A 84 -8.00 5.46 6.70
C TRP A 84 -6.79 6.04 5.95
N PRO A 85 -6.29 5.38 4.90
CA PRO A 85 -6.56 3.99 4.51
C PRO A 85 -5.87 2.99 5.45
N LEU A 86 -6.46 1.80 5.62
CA LEU A 86 -5.86 0.69 6.35
C LEU A 86 -5.24 -0.32 5.40
N GLN A 87 -4.08 -0.88 5.77
CA GLN A 87 -3.38 -1.85 4.93
C GLN A 87 -4.23 -3.07 4.57
N LYS A 88 -5.06 -3.55 5.51
CA LYS A 88 -5.95 -4.70 5.30
C LYS A 88 -7.04 -4.45 4.23
N ASP A 89 -7.38 -3.19 3.97
CA ASP A 89 -8.39 -2.82 2.99
C ASP A 89 -7.79 -2.69 1.58
N ILE A 90 -6.47 -2.81 1.45
CA ILE A 90 -5.74 -2.72 0.19
C ILE A 90 -5.56 -4.13 -0.37
N THR A 91 -6.34 -4.47 -1.41
CA THR A 91 -6.22 -5.74 -2.11
C THR A 91 -5.54 -5.53 -3.46
N ALA A 92 -4.42 -6.23 -3.69
CA ALA A 92 -3.64 -6.12 -4.94
C ALA A 92 -3.28 -4.66 -5.33
N GLY A 93 -2.99 -3.81 -4.34
CA GLY A 93 -2.65 -2.40 -4.55
C GLY A 93 -3.85 -1.48 -4.83
N VAL A 94 -5.08 -1.99 -4.71
CA VAL A 94 -6.32 -1.23 -4.89
C VAL A 94 -7.05 -1.09 -3.56
N LEU A 95 -7.48 0.13 -3.27
CA LEU A 95 -8.34 0.48 -2.14
C LEU A 95 -9.77 0.66 -2.64
N SER A 96 -10.68 -0.18 -2.14
CA SER A 96 -12.10 -0.17 -2.52
C SER A 96 -13.00 0.55 -1.52
N THR A 97 -12.45 0.98 -0.38
CA THR A 97 -13.20 1.68 0.67
C THR A 97 -13.19 3.20 0.43
N PRO A 98 -14.34 3.87 0.55
CA PRO A 98 -14.39 5.33 0.49
C PRO A 98 -13.74 5.96 1.73
N PRO A 99 -13.27 7.22 1.64
CA PRO A 99 -12.81 7.96 2.81
C PRO A 99 -13.97 8.10 3.82
N PRO A 100 -13.77 7.72 5.10
CA PRO A 100 -14.82 7.74 6.13
C PRO A 100 -14.98 9.15 6.72
N VAL A 101 -15.41 10.10 5.89
CA VAL A 101 -15.57 11.51 6.30
C VAL A 101 -16.77 11.72 7.21
N ALA A 102 -16.71 12.72 8.09
CA ALA A 102 -17.84 13.15 8.90
C ALA A 102 -18.98 13.71 8.02
N ALA A 103 -20.21 13.65 8.54
CA ALA A 103 -21.39 14.08 7.78
C ALA A 103 -21.28 15.56 7.35
N GLY A 104 -21.46 15.83 6.06
CA GLY A 104 -21.39 17.18 5.48
C GLY A 104 -19.99 17.65 5.11
N VAL A 105 -18.94 16.90 5.46
CA VAL A 105 -17.57 17.20 5.02
C VAL A 105 -17.42 16.83 3.54
N VAL A 106 -16.88 17.77 2.77
CA VAL A 106 -16.44 17.57 1.39
C VAL A 106 -14.95 17.85 1.26
N GLY A 107 -14.27 17.17 0.34
CA GLY A 107 -12.83 17.33 0.16
C GLY A 107 -12.47 18.67 -0.46
N ALA A 108 -11.40 19.29 0.02
CA ALA A 108 -10.86 20.53 -0.55
C ALA A 108 -10.17 20.22 -1.88
N VAL A 109 -10.65 20.82 -2.97
CA VAL A 109 -10.16 20.53 -4.33
C VAL A 109 -9.09 21.55 -4.73
N LEU A 110 -7.89 21.06 -4.97
CA LEU A 110 -6.78 21.78 -5.58
C LEU A 110 -6.69 21.41 -7.07
N THR A 111 -6.97 22.35 -7.95
CA THR A 111 -6.87 22.15 -9.40
C THR A 111 -5.56 22.74 -9.90
N PHE A 112 -4.80 21.95 -10.65
CA PHE A 112 -3.49 22.38 -11.15
C PHE A 112 -3.57 22.78 -12.62
N ASP A 113 -2.75 23.76 -12.98
CA ASP A 113 -2.46 24.03 -14.38
C ASP A 113 -1.72 22.87 -15.04
N THR A 114 -1.72 22.86 -16.37
CA THR A 114 -1.16 21.76 -17.14
C THR A 114 0.33 21.59 -16.82
N ASN A 115 0.67 20.44 -16.20
CA ASN A 115 2.04 20.02 -15.85
C ASN A 115 2.66 20.69 -14.62
N THR A 116 1.87 21.26 -13.71
CA THR A 116 2.41 21.91 -12.49
C THR A 116 2.36 21.06 -11.23
N GLY A 117 1.93 19.78 -11.33
CA GLY A 117 1.82 18.85 -10.21
C GLY A 117 2.62 17.56 -10.39
N ARG A 118 3.25 17.09 -9.30
CA ARG A 118 3.88 15.75 -9.22
C ARG A 118 3.67 15.13 -7.84
N ALA A 119 3.69 13.80 -7.81
CA ALA A 119 3.71 13.01 -6.58
C ALA A 119 4.67 11.83 -6.75
N LYS A 120 5.29 11.42 -5.64
CA LYS A 120 6.30 10.38 -5.59
C LYS A 120 6.06 9.52 -4.36
N SER A 121 6.53 8.28 -4.45
CA SER A 121 6.62 7.37 -3.32
C SER A 121 7.91 6.58 -3.43
N ALA A 122 8.62 6.43 -2.32
CA ALA A 122 9.90 5.72 -2.29
C ALA A 122 9.95 4.80 -1.07
N ARG A 123 10.23 3.51 -1.30
CA ARG A 123 10.53 2.58 -0.21
C ARG A 123 12.02 2.66 0.12
N LYS A 124 12.36 2.85 1.39
CA LYS A 124 13.74 2.97 1.88
C LYS A 124 13.91 2.20 3.19
N GLY A 125 15.16 2.07 3.63
CA GLY A 125 15.53 1.40 4.88
C GLY A 125 16.10 0.00 4.68
N ASP A 126 16.67 -0.53 5.77
CA ASP A 126 17.26 -1.86 5.81
C ASP A 126 16.18 -2.95 5.82
N LEU A 127 16.57 -4.17 5.42
CA LEU A 127 15.67 -5.32 5.44
C LEU A 127 15.13 -5.54 6.87
N GLY A 128 13.80 -5.56 7.02
CA GLY A 128 13.11 -5.64 8.31
C GLY A 128 12.68 -4.30 8.90
N TYR A 129 13.19 -3.18 8.40
CA TYR A 129 12.85 -1.81 8.82
C TYR A 129 12.45 -0.91 7.64
N GLN A 130 11.97 -1.52 6.55
CA GLN A 130 11.60 -0.77 5.37
C GLN A 130 10.30 0.00 5.59
N THR A 131 10.32 1.28 5.24
CA THR A 131 9.15 2.16 5.25
C THR A 131 9.01 2.87 3.91
N VAL A 132 7.84 3.43 3.66
CA VAL A 132 7.55 4.21 2.46
C VAL A 132 7.46 5.68 2.81
N ASP A 133 8.23 6.48 2.08
CA ASP A 133 8.12 7.94 2.06
C ASP A 133 7.22 8.36 0.91
N VAL A 134 6.46 9.43 1.09
CA VAL A 134 5.70 10.08 0.03
C VAL A 134 5.94 11.58 0.02
N ASP A 135 6.05 12.13 -1.17
CA ASP A 135 6.15 13.57 -1.39
C ASP A 135 5.32 13.98 -2.60
N GLY A 136 4.81 15.19 -2.59
CA GLY A 136 4.28 15.80 -3.79
C GLY A 136 4.31 17.30 -3.71
N GLU A 137 4.22 17.91 -4.89
CA GLU A 137 4.21 19.34 -5.08
C GLU A 137 3.21 19.71 -6.15
N GLY A 138 2.61 20.87 -5.99
CA GLY A 138 1.73 21.52 -6.93
C GLY A 138 2.04 23.00 -6.97
N LYS A 139 2.12 23.57 -8.18
CA LYS A 139 2.35 25.01 -8.36
C LYS A 139 1.11 25.66 -8.95
N PHE A 140 0.75 26.81 -8.39
CA PHE A 140 -0.33 27.67 -8.85
C PHE A 140 0.26 28.97 -9.39
N ALA A 141 -0.26 29.43 -10.52
CA ALA A 141 0.08 30.73 -11.08
C ALA A 141 -0.76 31.80 -10.37
N GLY A 142 -0.10 32.79 -9.76
CA GLY A 142 -0.77 33.78 -8.93
C GLY A 142 -1.27 33.22 -7.60
N TYR A 143 -1.79 34.11 -6.76
CA TYR A 143 -2.55 33.75 -5.57
C TYR A 143 -3.65 34.80 -5.34
N GLU A 144 -4.86 34.33 -5.05
CA GLU A 144 -6.01 35.14 -4.68
C GLU A 144 -6.24 35.08 -3.16
N ALA A 145 -6.90 36.09 -2.59
CA ALA A 145 -7.17 36.13 -1.14
C ALA A 145 -7.93 34.88 -0.64
N ALA A 146 -8.85 34.34 -1.44
CA ALA A 146 -9.58 33.12 -1.11
C ALA A 146 -8.69 31.86 -1.10
N GLN A 147 -7.64 31.83 -1.94
CA GLN A 147 -6.67 30.72 -1.96
C GLN A 147 -5.75 30.77 -0.75
N ILE A 148 -5.34 31.97 -0.34
CA ILE A 148 -4.56 32.18 0.89
C ILE A 148 -5.40 31.75 2.11
N ASP A 149 -6.66 32.20 2.22
CA ASP A 149 -7.56 31.78 3.32
C ASP A 149 -7.81 30.27 3.33
N ALA A 150 -7.83 29.62 2.17
CA ALA A 150 -7.93 28.17 2.08
C ALA A 150 -6.65 27.45 2.50
N LEU A 151 -5.47 27.99 2.17
CA LEU A 151 -4.18 27.45 2.60
C LEU A 151 -3.93 27.66 4.10
N ASP A 152 -4.33 28.78 4.67
CA ASP A 152 -4.20 29.04 6.11
C ASP A 152 -4.97 28.01 6.94
N LYS A 153 -6.06 27.44 6.40
CA LYS A 153 -6.78 26.31 7.05
C LYS A 153 -5.97 25.03 7.07
N THR A 154 -4.95 24.90 6.22
CA THR A 154 -4.03 23.75 6.21
C THR A 154 -2.95 23.89 7.28
N LEU A 155 -2.76 25.06 7.88
CA LEU A 155 -1.75 25.34 8.90
C LEU A 155 -1.96 24.47 10.14
N ASN A 156 -0.92 23.75 10.56
CA ASN A 156 -0.96 22.78 11.67
C ASN A 156 -2.03 21.69 11.52
N SER A 157 -2.64 21.55 10.35
CA SER A 157 -3.53 20.45 10.02
C SER A 157 -2.77 19.46 9.16
N GLY A 158 -2.77 18.20 9.56
CA GLY A 158 -2.33 17.13 8.69
C GLY A 158 -3.53 16.46 8.02
N GLY A 159 -3.28 15.61 7.03
CA GLY A 159 -4.39 14.91 6.40
C GLY A 159 -4.02 13.86 5.37
N VAL A 160 -5.00 13.54 4.54
CA VAL A 160 -4.89 12.56 3.46
C VAL A 160 -5.19 13.27 2.13
N ALA A 161 -4.40 12.96 1.11
CA ALA A 161 -4.53 13.53 -0.23
C ALA A 161 -4.93 12.46 -1.25
N ILE A 162 -5.97 12.73 -2.03
CA ILE A 162 -6.37 11.90 -3.17
C ILE A 162 -5.96 12.61 -4.45
N ILE A 163 -5.09 11.98 -5.22
CA ILE A 163 -4.52 12.53 -6.44
C ILE A 163 -5.21 11.92 -7.65
N TYR A 164 -5.71 12.78 -8.54
CA TYR A 164 -6.34 12.38 -9.79
C TYR A 164 -5.33 12.53 -10.93
N TYR A 165 -4.98 11.41 -11.55
CA TYR A 165 -4.09 11.37 -12.71
C TYR A 165 -4.84 11.65 -14.01
N LYS A 166 -4.12 12.11 -15.03
CA LYS A 166 -4.67 12.40 -16.37
C LYS A 166 -5.28 11.18 -17.07
N ASN A 167 -4.87 9.97 -16.69
CA ASN A 167 -5.42 8.72 -17.22
C ASN A 167 -6.72 8.28 -16.52
N GLY A 168 -7.23 9.08 -15.57
CA GLY A 168 -8.45 8.78 -14.80
C GLY A 168 -8.19 7.97 -13.53
N ASP A 169 -6.96 7.46 -13.34
CA ASP A 169 -6.60 6.77 -12.10
C ASP A 169 -6.57 7.75 -10.93
N ARG A 170 -6.85 7.21 -9.75
CA ARG A 170 -6.85 7.95 -8.51
C ARG A 170 -5.95 7.23 -7.53
N SER A 171 -5.17 7.94 -6.75
CA SER A 171 -4.30 7.34 -5.73
C SER A 171 -4.38 8.09 -4.42
N VAL A 172 -4.30 7.36 -3.31
CA VAL A 172 -4.43 7.89 -1.95
C VAL A 172 -3.06 8.00 -1.30
N TYR A 173 -2.73 9.18 -0.82
CA TYR A 173 -1.48 9.54 -0.18
C TYR A 173 -1.72 9.94 1.26
N GLY A 174 -0.89 9.44 2.17
CA GLY A 174 -1.07 9.64 3.60
C GLY A 174 -2.05 8.67 4.22
N THR A 175 -2.09 8.67 5.55
CA THR A 175 -3.09 7.98 6.34
C THR A 175 -3.53 8.87 7.49
N LYS A 176 -4.69 8.59 8.07
CA LYS A 176 -5.14 9.26 9.29
C LYS A 176 -4.12 9.09 10.44
N LEU A 177 -3.60 7.87 10.60
CA LEU A 177 -2.64 7.53 11.66
C LEU A 177 -1.30 8.26 11.50
N GLU A 178 -0.90 8.49 10.26
CA GLU A 178 0.34 9.16 9.88
C GLU A 178 -0.01 10.26 8.86
N PRO A 179 -0.60 11.38 9.31
CA PRO A 179 -1.13 12.39 8.41
C PRO A 179 0.00 13.08 7.64
N LEU A 180 -0.29 13.49 6.41
CA LEU A 180 0.62 14.29 5.61
C LEU A 180 0.84 15.65 6.27
N THR A 181 2.08 16.10 6.25
CA THR A 181 2.43 17.50 6.55
C THR A 181 2.27 18.33 5.29
N PHE A 182 1.56 19.44 5.39
CA PHE A 182 1.43 20.42 4.33
C PHE A 182 2.40 21.59 4.52
N GLU A 183 3.02 22.01 3.44
CA GLU A 183 3.91 23.17 3.37
C GLU A 183 3.48 24.02 2.18
N ASP A 184 3.36 25.33 2.38
CA ASP A 184 3.13 26.28 1.30
C ASP A 184 4.23 27.36 1.28
N ALA A 185 4.47 27.91 0.10
CA ALA A 185 5.39 29.02 -0.10
C ALA A 185 4.88 29.93 -1.21
N SER A 186 4.83 31.23 -0.96
CA SER A 186 4.51 32.25 -1.96
C SER A 186 5.79 32.92 -2.48
N ASP A 187 5.83 33.18 -3.78
CA ASP A 187 6.89 33.95 -4.43
C ASP A 187 6.24 35.13 -5.17
N THR A 188 6.65 36.34 -4.81
CA THR A 188 6.15 37.58 -5.41
C THR A 188 6.79 37.89 -6.76
N GLY A 189 7.89 37.20 -7.10
CA GLY A 189 8.82 37.62 -8.13
C GLY A 189 9.63 38.84 -7.71
N ALA A 190 10.87 38.95 -8.20
CA ALA A 190 11.75 40.08 -7.93
C ALA A 190 11.78 41.10 -9.09
N LYS A 191 11.40 40.67 -10.30
CA LYS A 191 11.38 41.46 -11.54
C LYS A 191 10.03 41.30 -12.24
N GLY A 192 9.71 42.20 -13.17
CA GLY A 192 8.43 42.18 -13.90
C GLY A 192 8.17 40.91 -14.73
N ASP A 193 9.21 40.14 -15.05
CA ASP A 193 9.12 38.86 -15.77
C ASP A 193 9.16 37.64 -14.82
N ASP A 194 9.38 37.86 -13.52
CA ASP A 194 9.39 36.78 -12.55
C ASP A 194 7.96 36.32 -12.26
N LYS A 195 7.81 35.02 -12.02
CA LYS A 195 6.50 34.42 -11.84
C LYS A 195 5.96 34.73 -10.46
N LEU A 196 4.79 35.36 -10.42
CA LEU A 196 3.94 35.32 -9.24
C LEU A 196 3.43 33.89 -9.07
N GLN A 197 3.86 33.18 -8.03
CA GLN A 197 3.50 31.78 -7.85
C GLN A 197 3.26 31.42 -6.38
N LEU A 198 2.45 30.39 -6.20
CA LEU A 198 2.20 29.74 -4.93
C LEU A 198 2.55 28.26 -5.07
N ASP A 199 3.53 27.82 -4.30
CA ASP A 199 3.98 26.43 -4.26
C ASP A 199 3.30 25.73 -3.07
N PHE A 200 2.57 24.66 -3.33
CA PHE A 200 2.01 23.76 -2.32
C PHE A 200 2.77 22.44 -2.33
N LYS A 201 3.12 21.93 -1.16
CA LYS A 201 3.83 20.67 -0.98
C LYS A 201 3.19 19.86 0.12
N PHE A 202 3.20 18.54 -0.05
CA PHE A 202 2.84 17.61 1.00
C PHE A 202 3.96 16.58 1.17
N LYS A 203 4.19 16.15 2.41
CA LYS A 203 5.19 15.13 2.73
C LYS A 203 4.67 14.21 3.82
N GLY A 204 5.10 12.96 3.77
CA GLY A 204 4.92 12.02 4.87
C GLY A 204 5.94 10.89 4.77
N SER A 205 6.20 10.24 5.89
CA SER A 205 7.16 9.14 5.99
C SER A 205 6.66 8.13 7.01
N GLY A 206 7.14 6.90 6.92
CA GLY A 206 6.80 5.84 7.88
C GLY A 206 5.72 4.87 7.39
N TYR A 207 5.15 5.10 6.21
CA TYR A 207 4.03 4.30 5.73
C TYR A 207 4.39 2.84 5.49
N ALA A 208 3.47 1.95 5.83
CA ALA A 208 3.60 0.51 5.61
C ALA A 208 3.44 0.08 4.13
N PHE A 209 2.86 0.94 3.28
CA PHE A 209 2.53 0.61 1.90
C PHE A 209 2.73 1.80 0.94
N HIS A 210 2.91 1.48 -0.34
CA HIS A 210 2.87 2.50 -1.39
C HIS A 210 1.44 3.04 -1.54
N PRO A 211 1.27 4.30 -1.96
CA PRO A 211 -0.02 4.91 -2.24
C PRO A 211 -0.91 3.96 -3.07
N PRO A 212 -2.01 3.42 -2.50
CA PRO A 212 -2.87 2.51 -3.24
C PRO A 212 -3.63 3.28 -4.33
N LEU A 213 -4.06 2.56 -5.37
CA LEU A 213 -5.02 3.09 -6.33
C LEU A 213 -6.41 3.03 -5.73
N LEU A 214 -7.17 4.12 -5.82
CA LEU A 214 -8.55 4.16 -5.39
C LEU A 214 -9.43 3.54 -6.49
N GLY A 215 -10.18 2.49 -6.13
CA GLY A 215 -11.03 1.75 -7.07
C GLY A 215 -11.99 2.68 -7.83
N PRO A 216 -12.27 2.45 -9.12
CA PRO A 216 -13.00 3.39 -9.98
C PRO A 216 -14.45 3.65 -9.53
N THR A 217 -15.05 2.72 -8.80
CA THR A 217 -16.42 2.83 -8.27
C THR A 217 -16.49 3.57 -6.93
N VAL A 218 -15.36 3.86 -6.30
CA VAL A 218 -15.32 4.55 -5.01
C VAL A 218 -15.71 6.02 -5.21
N VAL A 219 -16.71 6.46 -4.45
CA VAL A 219 -17.18 7.84 -4.45
C VAL A 219 -16.35 8.65 -3.45
N VAL A 220 -15.80 9.76 -3.92
CA VAL A 220 -15.11 10.76 -3.08
C VAL A 220 -16.09 11.92 -2.87
N PRO A 221 -16.41 12.31 -1.63
CA PRO A 221 -17.23 13.48 -1.34
C PRO A 221 -16.53 14.75 -1.84
N LEU A 222 -17.14 15.44 -2.80
CA LEU A 222 -16.62 16.67 -3.41
C LEU A 222 -17.64 17.81 -3.27
N PRO A 223 -17.21 19.08 -3.22
CA PRO A 223 -18.12 20.22 -3.30
C PRO A 223 -18.91 20.17 -4.61
N ALA A 224 -20.17 20.63 -4.54
CA ALA A 224 -21.11 20.68 -5.66
C ALA A 224 -20.69 21.69 -6.74
#